data_AF-A0A453KCD5-F1
#
_entry.id   AF-A0A453KCD5-F1
#
_cell.length_a   1.000
_cell.length_b   1.000
_cell.length_c   1.000
_cell.angle_alpha   90.00
_cell.angle_beta   90.00
_cell.angle_gamma   90.00
#
_symmetry.space_group_name_H-M   'P 1'
#
loop_
_entity.id
_entity.type
_entity.pdbx_description
1 polymer ?
#
loop_
_entity_poly.entity_id
_entity_poly.type
_entity_poly.pdbx_seq_one_letter_code
_entity_poly.pdbx_strand_id
1 'polypeptide(L)'
;MNLCIFHFSQYYFEDRFDLVRFVKLVAAEGLFFFLRIGPYACAEWNFGGFPVWLRDIPGIEFRTDNEPYKAEMETFVTKIVDMMKAEKLYSWQGGPIILQQIENEYGNIQSKYGQAGKRYMQWAAQMALGLDTGIPWVMCRQTDAPEQILDTCNAFYCDGFEPNSYNKPKIWTEDWDGWYV
;
A
#
# COMPACT_ATOMS: atom_id res chain seq x y z
N MET A 1 5.32 6.80 -3.79
CA MET A 1 6.55 7.11 -3.02
C MET A 1 7.39 8.22 -3.67
N ASN A 2 7.62 8.23 -4.98
CA ASN A 2 8.44 9.22 -5.70
C ASN A 2 7.91 10.66 -5.68
N LEU A 3 6.60 10.85 -5.53
CA LEU A 3 5.99 12.17 -5.43
C LEU A 3 6.34 12.89 -4.13
N CYS A 4 6.62 12.13 -3.08
CA CYS A 4 6.87 12.66 -1.75
C CYS A 4 8.30 12.40 -1.28
N ILE A 5 9.15 11.74 -2.09
CA ILE A 5 10.58 11.56 -1.81
C ILE A 5 11.41 11.91 -3.05
N PHE A 6 11.98 13.10 -3.07
CA PHE A 6 12.81 13.57 -4.19
C PHE A 6 14.26 13.11 -4.09
N HIS A 7 14.78 13.01 -2.87
CA HIS A 7 16.13 12.53 -2.58
C HIS A 7 16.16 11.74 -1.27
N PHE A 8 17.26 11.04 -0.98
CA PHE A 8 17.36 10.18 0.20
C PHE A 8 17.00 10.96 1.47
N SER A 9 15.99 10.47 2.21
CA SER A 9 15.45 11.09 3.43
C SER A 9 14.91 12.52 3.30
N GLN A 10 14.69 13.03 2.09
CA GLN A 10 14.05 14.34 1.86
C GLN A 10 12.63 14.17 1.35
N TYR A 11 11.67 14.62 2.17
CA TYR A 11 10.26 14.46 1.92
C TYR A 11 9.59 15.76 1.48
N TYR A 12 8.59 15.64 0.61
CA TYR A 12 7.78 16.77 0.16
C TYR A 12 6.28 16.44 0.29
N PHE A 13 5.60 17.20 1.14
CA PHE A 13 4.18 17.08 1.44
C PHE A 13 3.49 18.45 1.39
N GLU A 14 3.85 19.27 0.40
CA GLU A 14 3.27 20.59 0.18
C GLU A 14 2.46 20.63 -1.13
N ASP A 15 1.76 21.74 -1.34
CA ASP A 15 0.94 22.00 -2.53
C ASP A 15 -0.02 20.83 -2.84
N ARG A 16 0.04 20.29 -4.07
CA ARG A 16 -0.79 19.16 -4.52
C ARG A 16 -0.37 17.82 -3.91
N PHE A 17 0.75 17.78 -3.19
CA PHE A 17 1.29 16.58 -2.54
C PHE A 17 1.07 16.57 -1.03
N ASP A 18 0.32 17.55 -0.49
CA ASP A 18 -0.12 17.57 0.90
C ASP A 18 -1.22 16.53 1.14
N LEU A 19 -0.78 15.29 1.40
CA LEU A 19 -1.64 14.15 1.68
C LEU A 19 -2.51 14.37 2.91
N VAL A 20 -1.97 14.96 3.98
CA VAL A 20 -2.72 15.20 5.23
C VAL A 20 -3.89 16.15 4.96
N ARG A 21 -3.64 17.25 4.23
CA ARG A 21 -4.69 18.19 3.85
C ARG A 21 -5.76 17.52 2.99
N PHE A 22 -5.37 16.67 2.03
CA PHE A 22 -6.33 15.95 1.20
C PHE A 22 -7.22 15.02 2.03
N VAL A 23 -6.64 14.24 2.94
CA VAL A 23 -7.43 13.35 3.83
C VAL A 23 -8.34 14.13 4.77
N LYS A 24 -7.88 15.27 5.30
CA LYS A 24 -8.72 16.18 6.10
C LYS A 24 -9.88 16.77 5.29
N LEU A 25 -9.68 17.07 4.02
CA LEU A 25 -10.75 17.52 3.13
C LEU A 25 -11.80 16.42 2.92
N VAL A 26 -11.37 15.17 2.69
CA VAL A 26 -12.27 14.01 2.61
C VAL A 26 -13.13 13.90 3.88
N ALA A 27 -12.53 14.07 5.06
CA ALA A 27 -13.26 14.09 6.32
C ALA A 27 -14.26 15.25 6.43
N ALA A 28 -13.87 16.45 6.00
CA ALA A 28 -14.72 17.64 6.03
C ALA A 28 -15.97 17.50 5.15
N GLU A 29 -15.87 16.74 4.07
CA GLU A 29 -16.99 16.38 3.19
C GLU A 29 -17.80 15.16 3.69
N GLY A 30 -17.48 14.63 4.88
CA GLY A 30 -18.19 13.51 5.50
C GLY A 30 -17.96 12.15 4.82
N LEU A 31 -16.87 12.02 4.06
CA LEU A 31 -16.50 10.79 3.35
C LEU A 31 -15.47 9.97 4.13
N PHE A 32 -15.45 8.66 3.89
CA PHE A 32 -14.37 7.78 4.33
C PHE A 32 -13.23 7.74 3.32
N PHE A 33 -12.06 7.31 3.77
CA PHE A 33 -10.86 7.23 2.96
C PHE A 33 -10.23 5.83 3.00
N PHE A 34 -9.86 5.31 1.83
CA PHE A 34 -9.06 4.11 1.67
C PHE A 34 -7.64 4.49 1.25
N LEU A 35 -6.68 4.37 2.16
CA LEU A 35 -5.30 4.80 1.95
C LEU A 35 -4.42 3.68 1.36
N ARG A 36 -4.18 3.70 0.05
CA ARG A 36 -3.32 2.72 -0.62
C ARG A 36 -1.85 3.18 -0.60
N ILE A 37 -1.09 2.76 0.42
CA ILE A 37 0.26 3.30 0.69
C ILE A 37 1.31 2.75 -0.29
N GLY A 38 1.21 1.48 -0.67
CA GLY A 38 2.20 0.80 -1.52
C GLY A 38 3.38 0.23 -0.72
N PRO A 39 4.65 0.59 -1.01
CA PRO A 39 5.08 1.79 -1.75
C PRO A 39 5.09 1.65 -3.27
N TYR A 40 5.12 0.42 -3.79
CA TYR A 40 4.79 0.18 -5.20
C TYR A 40 3.29 0.39 -5.37
N ALA A 41 2.91 1.27 -6.28
CA ALA A 41 1.51 1.63 -6.52
C ALA A 41 1.02 1.23 -7.92
N CYS A 42 1.93 0.85 -8.84
CA CYS A 42 1.64 0.77 -10.27
C CYS A 42 1.08 2.11 -10.79
N ALA A 43 -0.24 2.21 -10.90
CA ALA A 43 -1.02 3.43 -11.14
C ALA A 43 -0.63 4.19 -12.41
N GLU A 44 -0.05 3.50 -13.39
CA GLU A 44 0.49 4.09 -14.62
C GLU A 44 1.43 5.26 -14.32
N TRP A 45 2.04 5.21 -13.14
CA TRP A 45 2.81 6.29 -12.59
C TRP A 45 4.28 6.03 -12.81
N ASN A 46 5.05 7.10 -12.95
CA ASN A 46 6.48 7.02 -13.20
C ASN A 46 7.16 6.04 -12.23
N PHE A 47 7.86 5.06 -12.79
CA PHE A 47 8.57 4.01 -12.08
C PHE A 47 7.73 3.25 -11.02
N GLY A 48 6.44 3.10 -11.26
CA GLY A 48 5.50 2.41 -10.35
C GLY A 48 5.34 3.09 -8.99
N GLY A 49 5.75 4.36 -8.90
CA GLY A 49 5.78 5.12 -7.66
C GLY A 49 7.10 5.03 -6.89
N PHE A 50 8.13 4.30 -7.33
CA PHE A 50 9.44 4.30 -6.67
C PHE A 50 10.27 5.53 -7.03
N PRO A 51 11.01 6.12 -6.07
CA PRO A 51 11.96 7.17 -6.40
C PRO A 51 13.16 6.57 -7.15
N VAL A 52 13.67 7.28 -8.15
CA VAL A 52 14.71 6.75 -9.06
C VAL A 52 16.00 6.39 -8.31
N TRP A 53 16.39 7.20 -7.31
CA TRP A 53 17.59 6.96 -6.50
C TRP A 53 17.56 5.63 -5.74
N LEU A 54 16.38 5.03 -5.52
CA LEU A 54 16.25 3.74 -4.88
C LEU A 54 17.02 2.67 -5.65
N ARG A 55 17.02 2.72 -6.99
CA ARG A 55 17.73 1.75 -7.84
C ARG A 55 19.25 1.78 -7.64
N ASP A 56 19.78 2.91 -7.20
CA ASP A 56 21.22 3.13 -7.10
C ASP A 56 21.79 2.69 -5.74
N ILE A 57 20.93 2.18 -4.83
CA ILE A 57 21.37 1.58 -3.57
C ILE A 57 22.14 0.27 -3.86
N PRO A 58 23.37 0.10 -3.32
CA PRO A 58 24.15 -1.12 -3.54
C PRO A 58 23.39 -2.40 -3.14
N GLY A 59 23.32 -3.35 -4.07
CA GLY A 59 22.70 -4.65 -3.83
C GLY A 59 21.18 -4.64 -3.74
N ILE A 60 20.52 -3.55 -4.16
CA ILE A 60 19.06 -3.48 -4.12
C ILE A 60 18.42 -4.39 -5.17
N GLU A 61 17.35 -5.05 -4.75
CA GLU A 61 16.47 -5.81 -5.61
C GLU A 61 15.03 -5.53 -5.20
N PHE A 62 14.20 -5.09 -6.15
CA PHE A 62 12.88 -4.57 -5.84
C PHE A 62 11.85 -5.68 -5.64
N ARG A 63 10.96 -5.46 -4.66
CA ARG A 63 9.77 -6.29 -4.42
C ARG A 63 10.13 -7.76 -4.23
N THR A 64 11.18 -8.02 -3.48
CA THR A 64 11.61 -9.38 -3.11
C THR A 64 12.26 -9.33 -1.72
N ASP A 65 12.70 -10.48 -1.24
CA ASP A 65 13.32 -10.64 0.08
C ASP A 65 14.76 -10.10 0.06
N ASN A 66 14.87 -8.78 0.02
CA ASN A 66 16.09 -8.01 -0.12
C ASN A 66 16.15 -6.94 0.98
N GLU A 67 17.15 -7.03 1.87
CA GLU A 67 17.23 -6.15 3.05
C GLU A 67 17.28 -4.64 2.71
N PRO A 68 18.09 -4.17 1.73
CA PRO A 68 18.05 -2.76 1.34
C PRO A 68 16.66 -2.28 0.92
N TYR A 69 15.95 -3.06 0.10
CA TYR A 69 14.59 -2.70 -0.33
C TYR A 69 13.60 -2.71 0.83
N LYS A 70 13.67 -3.74 1.71
CA LYS A 70 12.79 -3.86 2.88
C LYS A 70 12.96 -2.67 3.83
N ALA A 71 14.20 -2.26 4.10
CA ALA A 71 14.49 -1.13 4.98
C ALA A 71 13.90 0.20 4.46
N GLU A 72 14.04 0.47 3.16
CA GLU A 72 13.48 1.69 2.54
C GLU A 72 11.95 1.66 2.50
N MET A 73 11.37 0.50 2.18
CA MET A 73 9.92 0.30 2.21
C MET A 73 9.36 0.52 3.62
N GLU A 74 9.94 -0.11 4.64
CA GLU A 74 9.52 0.04 6.03
C GLU A 74 9.64 1.48 6.50
N THR A 75 10.76 2.15 6.19
CA THR A 75 10.97 3.57 6.52
C THR A 75 9.87 4.45 5.95
N PHE A 76 9.54 4.29 4.67
CA PHE A 76 8.49 5.11 4.04
C PHE A 76 7.10 4.79 4.57
N VAL A 77 6.73 3.52 4.66
CA VAL A 77 5.39 3.10 5.13
C VAL A 77 5.18 3.55 6.58
N THR A 78 6.17 3.35 7.44
CA THR A 78 6.15 3.81 8.84
C THR A 78 5.93 5.32 8.90
N LYS A 79 6.67 6.09 8.10
CA LYS A 79 6.51 7.55 8.08
C LYS A 79 5.09 7.98 7.69
N ILE A 80 4.50 7.36 6.66
CA ILE A 80 3.12 7.68 6.25
C ILE A 80 2.14 7.33 7.37
N VAL A 81 2.27 6.15 7.98
CA VAL A 81 1.40 5.74 9.09
C VAL A 81 1.54 6.68 10.28
N ASP A 82 2.76 7.04 10.68
CA ASP A 82 3.03 7.95 11.80
C ASP A 82 2.43 9.33 11.54
N MET A 83 2.54 9.84 10.32
CA MET A 83 1.89 11.10 9.92
C MET A 83 0.36 11.02 10.06
N MET A 84 -0.26 9.94 9.59
CA MET A 84 -1.72 9.76 9.72
C MET A 84 -2.14 9.61 11.19
N LYS A 85 -1.35 8.91 12.01
CA LYS A 85 -1.59 8.76 13.46
C LYS A 85 -1.49 10.07 14.21
N ALA A 86 -0.44 10.85 13.94
CA ALA A 86 -0.20 12.14 14.59
C ALA A 86 -1.36 13.12 14.33
N GLU A 87 -1.92 13.08 13.13
CA GLU A 87 -3.05 13.90 12.69
C GLU A 87 -4.42 13.31 13.04
N LYS A 88 -4.46 12.18 13.76
CA LYS A 88 -5.68 11.46 14.17
C LYS A 88 -6.60 11.09 13.02
N LEU A 89 -6.03 10.66 11.89
CA LEU A 89 -6.77 10.40 10.65
C LEU A 89 -7.30 8.98 10.54
N TYR A 90 -6.87 8.05 11.39
CA TYR A 90 -7.47 6.71 11.45
C TYR A 90 -8.83 6.72 12.13
N SER A 91 -9.75 5.86 11.68
CA SER A 91 -11.13 5.84 12.15
C SER A 91 -11.29 5.57 13.65
N TRP A 92 -10.44 4.75 14.24
CA TRP A 92 -10.42 4.54 15.70
C TRP A 92 -10.01 5.81 16.48
N GLN A 93 -9.33 6.77 15.84
CA GLN A 93 -8.99 8.08 16.38
C GLN A 93 -10.05 9.15 16.07
N GLY A 94 -11.12 8.79 15.35
CA GLY A 94 -12.16 9.70 14.87
C GLY A 94 -11.91 10.27 13.46
N GLY A 95 -10.90 9.79 12.74
CA GLY A 95 -10.59 10.23 11.38
C GLY A 95 -11.30 9.44 10.27
N PRO A 96 -11.09 9.80 8.99
CA PRO A 96 -11.82 9.19 7.87
C PRO A 96 -11.21 7.87 7.36
N ILE A 97 -9.98 7.52 7.74
CA ILE A 97 -9.27 6.36 7.15
C ILE A 97 -9.83 5.06 7.74
N ILE A 98 -10.48 4.25 6.91
CA ILE A 98 -11.13 2.99 7.32
C ILE A 98 -10.44 1.73 6.79
N LEU A 99 -9.66 1.86 5.72
CA LEU A 99 -8.90 0.79 5.10
C LEU A 99 -7.54 1.34 4.68
N GLN A 100 -6.56 0.46 4.55
CA GLN A 100 -5.27 0.82 3.97
C GLN A 100 -4.60 -0.37 3.29
N GLN A 101 -3.78 -0.12 2.27
CA GLN A 101 -3.16 -1.17 1.46
C GLN A 101 -1.63 -1.15 1.59
N ILE A 102 -1.06 -2.34 1.74
CA ILE A 102 0.39 -2.59 1.63
C ILE A 102 0.66 -3.34 0.33
N GLU A 103 1.74 -2.99 -0.38
CA GLU A 103 2.04 -3.48 -1.73
C GLU A 103 0.90 -3.21 -2.74
N ASN A 104 1.08 -3.64 -3.99
CA ASN A 104 0.06 -3.57 -5.03
C ASN A 104 0.23 -4.72 -6.04
N GLU A 105 -0.78 -5.58 -6.13
CA GLU A 105 -0.85 -6.70 -7.06
C GLU A 105 0.39 -7.62 -7.06
N TYR A 106 0.98 -7.82 -5.87
CA TYR A 106 2.22 -8.60 -5.76
C TYR A 106 2.05 -10.07 -6.15
N GLY A 107 0.86 -10.65 -5.95
CA GLY A 107 0.56 -12.03 -6.36
C GLY A 107 0.77 -12.29 -7.86
N ASN A 108 0.68 -11.26 -8.70
CA ASN A 108 0.96 -11.37 -10.14
C ASN A 108 2.43 -11.65 -10.46
N ILE A 109 3.36 -11.32 -9.55
CA ILE A 109 4.81 -11.45 -9.75
C ILE A 109 5.49 -12.35 -8.73
N GLN A 110 4.83 -12.66 -7.60
CA GLN A 110 5.39 -13.43 -6.50
C GLN A 110 6.07 -14.74 -6.95
N SER A 111 5.45 -15.45 -7.89
CA SER A 111 5.98 -16.72 -8.42
C SER A 111 7.33 -16.57 -9.13
N LYS A 112 7.62 -15.41 -9.72
CA LYS A 112 8.90 -15.11 -10.38
C LYS A 112 10.07 -15.09 -9.39
N TYR A 113 9.80 -14.77 -8.13
CA TYR A 113 10.79 -14.76 -7.05
C TYR A 113 10.78 -16.05 -6.21
N GLY A 114 9.91 -17.01 -6.52
CA GLY A 114 9.82 -18.29 -5.81
C GLY A 114 9.67 -18.11 -4.30
N GLN A 115 10.55 -18.76 -3.52
CA GLN A 115 10.52 -18.67 -2.06
C GLN A 115 10.88 -17.28 -1.52
N ALA A 116 11.72 -16.52 -2.22
CA ALA A 116 12.04 -15.15 -1.83
C ALA A 116 10.78 -14.27 -1.90
N GLY A 117 9.96 -14.44 -2.94
CA GLY A 117 8.70 -13.70 -3.06
C GLY A 117 7.71 -14.03 -1.94
N LYS A 118 7.63 -15.30 -1.53
CA LYS A 118 6.81 -15.71 -0.38
C LYS A 118 7.28 -15.09 0.94
N ARG A 119 8.59 -15.12 1.21
CA ARG A 119 9.16 -14.51 2.42
C ARG A 119 8.96 -13.01 2.44
N TYR A 120 9.15 -12.34 1.30
CA TYR A 120 8.89 -10.92 1.15
C TYR A 120 7.43 -10.56 1.43
N MET A 121 6.48 -11.28 0.82
CA MET A 121 5.04 -11.03 1.03
C MET A 121 4.67 -11.19 2.52
N GLN A 122 5.15 -12.27 3.15
CA GLN A 122 4.93 -12.49 4.59
C GLN A 122 5.54 -11.38 5.44
N TRP A 123 6.77 -10.96 5.14
CA TRP A 123 7.43 -9.83 5.81
C TRP A 123 6.63 -8.54 5.63
N ALA A 124 6.19 -8.21 4.41
CA ALA A 124 5.46 -6.97 4.13
C ALA A 124 4.14 -6.92 4.90
N ALA A 125 3.41 -8.04 4.94
CA ALA A 125 2.19 -8.17 5.74
C ALA A 125 2.47 -8.03 7.25
N GLN A 126 3.51 -8.69 7.77
CA GLN A 126 3.88 -8.61 9.19
C GLN A 126 4.34 -7.21 9.59
N MET A 127 5.16 -6.55 8.76
CA MET A 127 5.59 -5.17 8.97
C MET A 127 4.37 -4.24 9.03
N ALA A 128 3.47 -4.33 8.06
CA ALA A 128 2.25 -3.54 8.02
C ALA A 128 1.36 -3.75 9.27
N LEU A 129 1.12 -5.00 9.66
CA LEU A 129 0.37 -5.34 10.87
C LEU A 129 1.06 -4.82 12.14
N GLY A 130 2.39 -4.89 12.20
CA GLY A 130 3.21 -4.40 13.31
C GLY A 130 3.14 -2.89 13.53
N LEU A 131 2.70 -2.11 12.53
CA LEU A 131 2.48 -0.68 12.67
C LEU A 131 1.23 -0.32 13.50
N ASP A 132 0.42 -1.30 13.92
CA ASP A 132 -0.69 -1.16 14.87
C ASP A 132 -1.59 0.06 14.59
N THR A 133 -2.21 0.08 13.42
CA THR A 133 -3.02 1.21 12.95
C THR A 133 -4.48 1.13 13.39
N GLY A 134 -4.89 0.08 14.11
CA GLY A 134 -6.25 -0.11 14.60
C GLY A 134 -7.32 -0.31 13.51
N ILE A 135 -6.93 -0.42 12.24
CA ILE A 135 -7.85 -0.64 11.10
C ILE A 135 -7.35 -1.78 10.20
N PRO A 136 -8.21 -2.40 9.37
CA PRO A 136 -7.81 -3.48 8.48
C PRO A 136 -6.79 -3.05 7.42
N TRP A 137 -5.87 -3.97 7.12
CA TRP A 137 -4.97 -3.88 5.98
C TRP A 137 -5.48 -4.72 4.81
N VAL A 138 -5.18 -4.26 3.60
CA VAL A 138 -5.57 -4.85 2.32
C VAL A 138 -4.32 -5.21 1.50
N MET A 139 -4.40 -6.30 0.73
CA MET A 139 -3.49 -6.59 -0.39
C MET A 139 -4.33 -6.99 -1.60
N CYS A 140 -4.32 -6.18 -2.66
CA CYS A 140 -5.04 -6.52 -3.90
C CYS A 140 -4.29 -7.58 -4.71
N ARG A 141 -5.04 -8.47 -5.38
CA ARG A 141 -4.52 -9.60 -6.17
C ARG A 141 -3.48 -10.44 -5.42
N GLN A 142 -3.75 -10.75 -4.14
CA GLN A 142 -2.84 -11.52 -3.28
C GLN A 142 -3.57 -12.71 -2.62
N THR A 143 -3.72 -13.81 -3.35
CA THR A 143 -4.55 -14.95 -2.91
C THR A 143 -4.00 -15.70 -1.69
N ASP A 144 -2.72 -15.58 -1.36
CA ASP A 144 -2.10 -16.16 -0.17
C ASP A 144 -1.79 -15.12 0.93
N ALA A 145 -2.48 -13.97 0.91
CA ALA A 145 -2.37 -12.97 1.98
C ALA A 145 -2.71 -13.58 3.36
N PRO A 146 -1.99 -13.21 4.44
CA PRO A 146 -2.26 -13.72 5.79
C PRO A 146 -3.71 -13.49 6.25
N GLU A 147 -4.19 -14.26 7.23
CA GLU A 147 -5.60 -14.20 7.68
C GLU A 147 -6.04 -12.81 8.15
N GLN A 148 -5.12 -12.03 8.73
CA GLN A 148 -5.39 -10.68 9.20
C GLN A 148 -5.44 -9.62 8.09
N ILE A 149 -5.02 -9.96 6.87
CA ILE A 149 -4.98 -9.07 5.71
C ILE A 149 -6.11 -9.43 4.76
N LEU A 150 -6.90 -8.43 4.34
CA LEU A 150 -7.96 -8.62 3.36
C LEU A 150 -7.36 -8.75 1.96
N ASP A 151 -7.51 -9.91 1.32
CA ASP A 151 -7.20 -10.07 -0.09
C ASP A 151 -8.38 -9.59 -0.94
N THR A 152 -8.08 -8.87 -2.02
CA THR A 152 -9.09 -8.14 -2.79
C THR A 152 -8.89 -8.27 -4.30
N CYS A 153 -9.93 -7.92 -5.05
CA CYS A 153 -9.96 -8.07 -6.50
C CYS A 153 -9.80 -6.73 -7.24
N ASN A 154 -9.13 -6.78 -8.38
CA ASN A 154 -8.97 -5.67 -9.35
C ASN A 154 -9.31 -6.24 -10.72
N ALA A 155 -10.32 -5.76 -11.43
CA ALA A 155 -10.68 -6.24 -12.77
C ALA A 155 -11.74 -5.34 -13.40
N PHE A 156 -12.15 -5.64 -14.63
CA PHE A 156 -13.44 -5.21 -15.17
C PHE A 156 -14.64 -5.92 -14.49
N TYR A 157 -14.43 -7.14 -13.99
CA TYR A 157 -15.45 -7.95 -13.34
C TYR A 157 -14.84 -8.75 -12.19
N CYS A 158 -15.41 -8.60 -10.99
CA CYS A 158 -15.03 -9.35 -9.78
C CYS A 158 -16.23 -10.09 -9.15
N ASP A 159 -17.31 -10.32 -9.91
CA ASP A 159 -18.51 -11.04 -9.45
C ASP A 159 -18.21 -12.48 -9.02
N GLY A 160 -17.24 -13.13 -9.67
CA GLY A 160 -16.73 -14.46 -9.30
C GLY A 160 -15.63 -14.48 -8.24
N PHE A 161 -15.23 -13.32 -7.70
CA PHE A 161 -14.18 -13.27 -6.68
C PHE A 161 -14.68 -13.81 -5.33
N GLU A 162 -13.84 -14.63 -4.71
CA GLU A 162 -13.96 -15.09 -3.32
C GLU A 162 -12.64 -14.76 -2.61
N PRO A 163 -12.66 -14.17 -1.41
CA PRO A 163 -11.46 -13.97 -0.62
C PRO A 163 -10.90 -15.33 -0.16
N ASN A 164 -9.65 -15.35 0.25
CA ASN A 164 -8.97 -16.58 0.62
C ASN A 164 -9.42 -17.22 1.95
N SER A 165 -10.39 -16.61 2.64
CA SER A 165 -11.02 -17.10 3.86
C SER A 165 -12.49 -16.66 3.92
N TYR A 166 -13.38 -17.55 4.36
CA TYR A 166 -14.82 -17.27 4.53
C TYR A 166 -15.12 -16.21 5.60
N ASN A 167 -14.15 -15.86 6.45
CA ASN A 167 -14.28 -14.82 7.46
C ASN A 167 -13.99 -13.42 6.92
N LYS A 168 -13.51 -13.30 5.68
CA LYS A 168 -13.16 -12.03 5.04
C LYS A 168 -14.31 -11.55 4.15
N PRO A 169 -14.59 -10.22 4.12
CA PRO A 169 -15.53 -9.67 3.17
C PRO A 169 -15.01 -9.74 1.73
N LYS A 170 -15.92 -9.83 0.76
CA LYS A 170 -15.61 -9.60 -0.66
C LYS A 170 -15.42 -8.11 -0.90
N ILE A 171 -14.25 -7.70 -1.40
CA ILE A 171 -13.95 -6.30 -1.72
C ILE A 171 -13.33 -6.24 -3.12
N TRP A 172 -13.85 -5.33 -3.94
CA TRP A 172 -13.33 -4.98 -5.25
C TRP A 172 -12.65 -3.62 -5.15
N THR A 173 -11.33 -3.60 -5.20
CA THR A 173 -10.51 -2.38 -4.95
C THR A 173 -10.28 -1.53 -6.19
N GLU A 174 -10.33 -2.13 -7.39
CA GLU A 174 -10.24 -1.41 -8.67
C GLU A 174 -11.25 -1.97 -9.66
N ASP A 175 -12.40 -1.30 -9.75
CA ASP A 175 -13.37 -1.46 -10.82
C ASP A 175 -12.90 -0.63 -12.01
N TRP A 176 -12.31 -1.30 -13.00
CA TRP A 176 -11.74 -0.63 -14.16
C TRP A 176 -12.87 -0.05 -15.02
N ASP A 177 -13.03 1.27 -14.96
CA ASP A 177 -14.05 2.04 -15.68
C ASP A 177 -13.68 2.33 -17.15
N GLY A 178 -12.50 1.90 -17.57
CA GLY A 178 -11.93 2.13 -18.89
C GLY A 178 -10.47 1.65 -18.94
N TRP A 179 -9.65 2.33 -19.75
CA TRP A 179 -8.22 2.07 -19.82
C TRP A 179 -7.44 3.36 -20.00
N TYR A 180 -6.21 3.40 -19.51
CA TYR A 180 -5.30 4.53 -19.66
C TYR A 180 -4.92 4.78 -21.13
N VAL A 181 -4.52 6.02 -21.43
CA VAL A 181 -4.07 6.49 -22.75
C VAL A 181 -2.57 6.75 -22.75
#